data_AF-A0A970CM31-F1
#
_entry.id   AF-A0A970CM31-F1
#
_cell.length_a   1.000
_cell.length_b   1.000
_cell.length_c   1.000
_cell.angle_alpha   90.00
_cell.angle_beta   90.00
_cell.angle_gamma   90.00
#
_symmetry.space_group_name_H-M   'P 1'
#
loop_
_entity.id
_entity.type
_entity.pdbx_description
1 polymer ?
#
loop_
_entity_poly.entity_id
_entity_poly.type
_entity_poly.pdbx_seq_one_letter_code
_entity_poly.pdbx_strand_id
1 'polypeptide(L)'
;MSKLSRRFFHPRENSTLAAVEYALPAFFEIWTAKESFVKYTGEGILSGFDTFDITAPLPQGAQLRPLSAPPGYSMCLCAARVDEVTVIRL
;
A
#
# COMPACT_ATOMS: atom_id res chain seq x y z
N MET A 1 -10.31 -9.92 5.54
CA MET A 1 -9.44 -8.72 5.53
C MET A 1 -9.14 -8.19 6.92
N SER A 2 -10.14 -8.00 7.80
CA SER A 2 -9.92 -7.53 9.18
C SER A 2 -8.86 -8.30 9.99
N LYS A 3 -8.82 -9.64 9.93
CA LYS A 3 -7.79 -10.43 10.62
C LYS A 3 -6.37 -10.14 10.10
N LEU A 4 -6.24 -9.87 8.80
CA LEU A 4 -4.95 -9.65 8.15
C LEU A 4 -4.45 -8.23 8.45
N SER A 5 -5.32 -7.22 8.31
CA SER A 5 -4.97 -5.83 8.63
C SER A 5 -4.63 -5.66 10.11
N ARG A 6 -5.37 -6.28 11.03
CA ARG A 6 -5.08 -6.19 12.48
C ARG A 6 -3.76 -6.82 12.88
N ARG A 7 -3.29 -7.81 12.11
CA ARG A 7 -2.04 -8.53 12.40
C ARG A 7 -0.83 -7.87 11.77
N PHE A 8 -1.00 -7.28 10.59
CA PHE A 8 0.13 -6.84 9.78
C PHE A 8 0.15 -5.34 9.50
N PHE A 9 -0.96 -4.61 9.51
CA PHE A 9 -0.96 -3.19 9.12
C PHE A 9 -0.68 -2.27 10.30
N HIS A 10 -0.23 -1.05 10.00
CA HIS A 10 -0.04 -0.04 11.02
C HIS A 10 -1.40 0.30 11.69
N PRO A 11 -1.45 0.57 13.01
CA PRO A 11 -2.71 0.81 13.72
C PRO A 11 -3.60 1.91 13.13
N ARG A 12 -3.01 2.93 12.51
CA ARG A 12 -3.73 4.02 11.83
C ARG A 12 -4.45 3.54 10.56
N GLU A 13 -3.79 2.72 9.75
CA GLU A 13 -4.39 2.14 8.55
C GLU A 13 -5.48 1.14 8.93
N ASN A 14 -5.25 0.32 9.96
CA ASN A 14 -6.26 -0.60 10.47
C ASN A 14 -7.48 0.14 11.03
N SER A 15 -7.28 1.29 11.69
CA SER A 15 -8.38 2.17 12.14
C SER A 15 -9.16 2.75 10.96
N THR A 16 -8.45 3.16 9.90
CA THR A 16 -9.08 3.65 8.65
C THR A 16 -9.92 2.56 7.99
N LEU A 17 -9.41 1.34 7.92
CA LEU A 17 -10.16 0.19 7.41
C LEU A 17 -11.36 -0.15 8.29
N ALA A 18 -11.23 -0.05 9.62
CA ALA A 18 -12.33 -0.30 10.54
C ALA A 18 -13.49 0.69 10.33
N ALA A 19 -13.20 1.96 10.04
CA ALA A 19 -14.20 2.99 9.77
C ALA A 19 -15.03 2.74 8.50
N VAL A 20 -14.50 1.97 7.56
CA VAL A 20 -15.19 1.55 6.32
C VAL A 20 -15.53 0.06 6.32
N GLU A 21 -15.69 -0.53 7.50
CA GLU A 21 -16.06 -1.94 7.71
C GLU A 21 -15.16 -2.95 6.96
N TYR A 22 -13.88 -2.60 6.79
CA TYR A 22 -12.87 -3.38 6.08
C TYR A 22 -13.28 -3.69 4.63
N ALA A 23 -13.94 -2.74 3.95
CA ALA A 23 -14.27 -2.82 2.53
C ALA A 23 -13.06 -3.27 1.69
N LEU A 24 -13.29 -4.24 0.79
CA LEU A 24 -12.23 -4.85 -0.02
C LEU A 24 -11.42 -3.82 -0.85
N PRO A 25 -12.03 -2.82 -1.51
CA PRO A 25 -11.28 -1.83 -2.27
C PRO A 25 -10.25 -1.08 -1.40
N ALA A 26 -10.68 -0.56 -0.25
CA ALA A 26 -9.81 0.15 0.68
C ALA A 26 -8.69 -0.76 1.23
N PHE A 27 -9.00 -2.04 1.51
CA PHE A 27 -8.00 -3.00 1.92
C PHE A 27 -6.92 -3.20 0.85
N PHE A 28 -7.32 -3.41 -0.42
CA PHE A 28 -6.37 -3.67 -1.50
C PHE A 28 -5.57 -2.43 -1.92
N GLU A 29 -6.11 -1.23 -1.77
CA GLU A 29 -5.36 0.02 -1.91
C GLU A 29 -4.20 0.08 -0.91
N ILE A 30 -4.46 -0.15 0.38
CA ILE A 30 -3.42 -0.18 1.41
C ILE A 30 -2.44 -1.33 1.18
N TRP A 31 -2.96 -2.54 0.93
CA TRP A 31 -2.15 -3.73 0.68
C TRP A 31 -1.16 -3.52 -0.47
N THR A 32 -1.63 -3.02 -1.61
CA THR A 32 -0.77 -2.83 -2.79
C THR A 32 0.26 -1.74 -2.62
N ALA A 33 -0.07 -0.67 -1.87
CA ALA A 33 0.91 0.33 -1.48
C ALA A 33 2.03 -0.25 -0.60
N LYS A 34 1.66 -1.02 0.44
CA LYS A 34 2.64 -1.69 1.31
C LYS A 34 3.53 -2.69 0.57
N GLU A 35 2.92 -3.53 -0.26
CA GLU A 35 3.63 -4.47 -1.12
C GLU A 35 4.63 -3.77 -2.04
N SER A 36 4.22 -2.65 -2.64
CA SER A 36 5.08 -1.88 -3.55
C SER A 36 6.31 -1.34 -2.81
N PHE A 37 6.13 -0.84 -1.59
CA PHE A 37 7.24 -0.36 -0.77
C PHE A 37 8.22 -1.47 -0.38
N VAL A 38 7.74 -2.61 0.16
CA VAL A 38 8.67 -3.69 0.55
C VAL A 38 9.34 -4.38 -0.63
N LYS A 39 8.73 -4.33 -1.82
CA LYS A 39 9.38 -4.75 -3.08
C LYS A 39 10.46 -3.78 -3.51
N TYR A 40 10.23 -2.49 -3.32
CA TYR A 40 11.24 -1.45 -3.59
C TYR A 40 12.44 -1.58 -2.65
N THR A 41 12.23 -1.82 -1.35
CA THR A 41 13.33 -1.98 -0.39
C THR A 41 14.01 -3.36 -0.45
N GLY A 42 13.31 -4.38 -0.94
CA GLY A 42 13.80 -5.76 -0.98
C GLY A 42 13.72 -6.51 0.36
N GLU A 43 13.05 -5.93 1.36
CA GLU A 43 12.99 -6.47 2.74
C GLU A 43 11.93 -7.57 2.91
N GLY A 44 11.01 -7.72 1.94
CA GLY A 44 9.93 -8.70 1.98
C GLY A 44 8.78 -8.33 2.94
N ILE A 45 7.74 -9.17 2.97
CA ILE A 45 6.48 -8.89 3.69
C ILE A 45 6.61 -9.08 5.21
N LEU A 46 7.46 -10.01 5.65
CA LEU A 46 7.51 -10.47 7.04
C LEU A 46 8.18 -9.46 7.99
N SER A 47 8.79 -8.40 7.48
CA SER A 47 9.73 -7.54 8.21
C SER A 47 9.21 -6.15 8.57
N GLY A 48 7.96 -5.76 8.24
CA GLY A 48 7.56 -4.41 8.66
C GLY A 48 6.27 -3.80 8.13
N PHE A 49 5.24 -4.57 7.77
CA PHE A 49 3.97 -3.92 7.40
C PHE A 49 3.38 -3.09 8.54
N ASP A 50 3.72 -3.35 9.80
CA ASP A 50 3.23 -2.61 10.95
C ASP A 50 4.16 -1.45 11.37
N THR A 51 5.36 -1.36 10.80
CA THR A 51 6.38 -0.37 11.19
C THR A 51 6.29 0.95 10.42
N PHE A 52 5.48 1.02 9.36
CA PHE A 52 5.25 2.22 8.58
C PHE A 52 3.78 2.40 8.19
N ASP A 53 3.36 3.65 8.03
CA ASP A 53 2.03 4.06 7.60
C ASP A 53 2.12 4.64 6.18
N ILE A 54 1.35 4.11 5.22
CA ILE A 54 1.36 4.57 3.83
C ILE A 54 0.82 6.01 3.65
N THR A 55 0.20 6.57 4.68
CA THR A 55 -0.31 7.96 4.70
C THR A 55 0.72 8.95 5.26
N ALA A 56 1.87 8.47 5.72
CA ALA A 56 2.97 9.27 6.24
C ALA A 56 4.19 9.23 5.29
N PRO A 57 5.18 10.13 5.44
CA PRO A 57 6.44 10.02 4.73
C PRO A 57 7.10 8.65 4.98
N LEU A 58 7.45 7.95 3.91
CA LEU A 58 8.07 6.63 4.01
C LEU A 58 9.57 6.72 4.33
N PRO A 59 10.15 5.65 4.90
CA PRO A 59 11.59 5.55 5.08
C PRO A 59 12.35 5.81 3.78
N GLN A 60 13.55 6.38 3.92
CA GLN A 60 14.46 6.72 2.80
C GLN A 60 13.86 7.70 1.79
N GLY A 61 12.75 8.37 2.12
CA GLY A 61 12.06 9.31 1.24
C GLY A 61 11.32 8.65 0.07
N ALA A 62 11.06 7.34 0.15
CA ALA A 62 10.35 6.62 -0.90
C ALA A 62 8.96 7.23 -1.17
N GLN A 63 8.55 7.20 -2.43
CA GLN A 63 7.29 7.78 -2.89
C GLN A 63 6.37 6.69 -3.41
N LEU A 64 5.11 6.75 -2.98
CA LEU A 64 4.03 5.91 -3.49
C LEU A 64 3.21 6.67 -4.53
N ARG A 65 2.80 5.96 -5.57
CA ARG A 65 1.86 6.45 -6.58
C ARG A 65 0.79 5.39 -6.83
N PRO A 66 -0.45 5.59 -6.33
CA PRO A 66 -1.60 4.80 -6.76
C PRO A 66 -1.79 4.94 -8.28
N LEU A 67 -2.10 3.84 -8.95
CA LEU A 67 -2.27 3.80 -10.41
C LEU A 67 -3.65 3.25 -10.78
N SER A 68 -4.20 3.71 -11.89
CA SER A 68 -5.44 3.16 -12.43
C SER A 68 -5.27 1.68 -12.77
N ALA A 69 -6.06 0.84 -12.13
CA ALA A 69 -6.08 -0.60 -12.32
C ALA A 69 -7.36 -1.05 -13.05
N PRO A 70 -7.38 -2.22 -13.71
CA PRO A 70 -8.63 -2.78 -14.23
C PRO A 70 -9.67 -3.00 -13.11
N PRO A 71 -10.97 -3.08 -13.45
CA PRO A 71 -12.01 -3.41 -12.48
C PRO A 71 -11.66 -4.66 -11.66
N GLY A 72 -11.77 -4.58 -10.34
CA GLY A 72 -11.43 -5.66 -9.42
C GLY A 72 -9.97 -5.72 -8.98
N TYR A 73 -9.11 -4.82 -9.46
CA TYR A 73 -7.70 -4.73 -9.09
C TYR A 73 -7.35 -3.39 -8.44
N SER A 74 -6.28 -3.40 -7.63
CA SER A 74 -5.61 -2.20 -7.12
C SER A 74 -4.14 -2.24 -7.56
N MET A 75 -3.53 -1.08 -7.79
CA MET A 75 -2.13 -0.99 -8.22
C MET A 75 -1.45 0.22 -7.60
N CYS A 76 -0.21 0.06 -7.16
CA CYS A 76 0.61 1.13 -6.61
C CYS A 76 2.08 0.95 -7.04
N LEU A 77 2.70 2.03 -7.48
CA LEU A 77 4.13 2.11 -7.78
C LEU A 77 4.88 2.73 -6.59
N CYS A 78 6.04 2.18 -6.26
CA CYS A 78 6.96 2.73 -5.28
C CYS A 78 8.34 2.94 -5.91
N ALA A 79 8.95 4.10 -5.66
CA ALA A 79 10.33 4.41 -6.08
C ALA A 79 10.94 5.50 -5.19
N ALA A 80 12.25 5.73 -5.29
CA ALA A 80 12.92 6.87 -4.64
C ALA A 80 12.30 8.22 -5.05
N ARG A 81 11.83 8.31 -6.29
CA ARG A 81 11.11 9.46 -6.84
C ARG A 81 10.14 8.97 -7.92
N VAL A 82 8.91 9.48 -7.89
CA VAL A 82 7.88 9.17 -8.89
C VAL A 82 7.45 10.46 -9.59
N ASP A 83 7.84 10.62 -10.85
CA ASP A 83 7.40 11.73 -11.71
C ASP A 83 6.05 11.41 -12.38
N GLU A 84 5.88 11.76 -13.65
CA GLU A 84 4.68 11.42 -14.43
C GLU A 84 4.67 9.93 -14.79
N VAL A 85 3.51 9.28 -14.62
CA VAL A 85 3.33 7.85 -14.87
C VAL A 85 2.14 7.65 -15.80
N THR A 86 2.38 6.99 -16.93
CA THR A 86 1.33 6.58 -17.88
C THR A 86 1.19 5.06 -17.86
N VAL A 87 -0.02 4.57 -17.63
CA VAL A 87 -0.33 3.14 -17.69
C VAL A 87 -0.85 2.82 -19.10
N ILE A 88 -0.08 2.07 -19.88
CA ILE A 88 -0.46 1.62 -21.21
C ILE A 88 -0.98 0.18 -21.10
N ARG A 89 -2.18 -0.07 -21.62
CA ARG A 89 -2.74 -1.43 -21.73
C ARG A 89 -2.41 -1.96 -23.13
N LEU A 90 -1.68 -3.06 -23.18
CA LEU A 90 -1.34 -3.79 -24.40
C LEU A 90 -2.46 -4.78 -24.76
#